data_AF-A0A2N2TDQ1-F1
#
_entry.id   AF-A0A2N2TDQ1-F1
#
_cell.length_a   1.000
_cell.length_b   1.000
_cell.length_c   1.000
_cell.angle_alpha   90.00
_cell.angle_beta   90.00
_cell.angle_gamma   90.00
#
_symmetry.space_group_name_H-M   'P 1'
#
loop_
_entity.id
_entity.type
_entity.pdbx_description
1 polymer ?
#
loop_
_entity_poly.entity_id
_entity_poly.type
_entity_poly.pdbx_seq_one_letter_code
_entity_poly.pdbx_strand_id
1 'polypeptide(L)'
;MASTKAGAVHYWLFFKATSLHEATYAYFSGYSVNEVDRMYFSQFVARNAREIYLAMNVIQVYGIRIGFVLAATPLFFLLYVIAGVDGLTERYIRRACAGRESAVIHKIGRLAKLMFFASGITLYLCLPVAMSPFWIIAPLALVFTVATRVQWQFYKKYF
;
A
#
# COMPACT_ATOMS: atom_id res chain seq x y z
N MET A 1 12.15 12.64 -1.93
CA MET A 1 13.26 12.29 -1.01
C MET A 1 12.86 11.36 0.14
N ALA A 2 11.61 11.36 0.62
CA ALA A 2 11.13 10.43 1.66
C ALA A 2 10.87 8.99 1.15
N SER A 3 10.40 8.83 -0.10
CA SER A 3 10.10 7.50 -0.68
C SER A 3 11.34 6.60 -0.85
N THR A 4 12.51 7.19 -1.11
CA THR A 4 13.78 6.46 -1.28
C THR A 4 14.26 5.78 0.00
N LYS A 5 13.91 6.32 1.18
CA LYS A 5 14.34 5.76 2.47
C LYS A 5 13.50 4.56 2.91
N ALA A 6 12.21 4.52 2.58
CA ALA A 6 11.32 3.42 2.97
C ALA A 6 11.72 2.10 2.29
N GLY A 7 12.01 2.12 0.98
CA GLY A 7 12.50 0.95 0.26
C GLY A 7 13.88 0.48 0.73
N ALA A 8 14.73 1.41 1.17
CA ALA A 8 16.08 1.11 1.64
C ALA A 8 16.09 0.26 2.91
N VAL A 9 15.13 0.42 3.83
CA VAL A 9 15.09 -0.33 5.09
C VAL A 9 14.75 -1.79 4.86
N HIS A 10 13.72 -2.09 4.05
CA HIS A 10 13.34 -3.47 3.74
C HIS A 10 14.44 -4.19 2.96
N TYR A 11 15.05 -3.51 1.99
CA TYR A 11 16.17 -4.06 1.22
C TYR A 11 17.40 -4.32 2.11
N TRP A 12 17.72 -3.38 3.00
CA TRP A 12 18.83 -3.52 3.93
C TRP A 12 18.64 -4.71 4.86
N LEU A 13 17.45 -4.84 5.46
CA LEU A 13 17.12 -5.92 6.40
C LEU A 13 17.23 -7.30 5.76
N PHE A 14 16.72 -7.47 4.54
CA PHE A 14 16.65 -8.79 3.92
C PHE A 14 17.90 -9.22 3.16
N PHE A 15 18.62 -8.29 2.52
CA PHE A 15 19.69 -8.63 1.58
C PHE A 15 21.05 -8.07 1.96
N LYS A 16 21.11 -6.91 2.64
CA LYS A 16 22.38 -6.34 3.09
C LYS A 16 22.80 -6.92 4.44
N ALA A 17 21.86 -7.19 5.33
CA ALA A 17 22.14 -7.81 6.63
C ALA A 17 22.55 -9.30 6.53
N THR A 18 22.12 -9.99 5.47
CA THR A 18 22.37 -11.42 5.24
C THR A 18 23.59 -11.70 4.36
N SER A 19 24.40 -10.70 4.01
CA SER A 19 25.51 -10.73 3.03
C SER A 19 25.16 -11.28 1.62
N LEU A 20 23.91 -11.69 1.38
CA LEU A 20 23.40 -12.23 0.12
C LEU A 20 23.56 -11.26 -1.04
N HIS A 21 23.43 -9.96 -0.77
CA HIS A 21 23.66 -8.92 -1.78
C HIS A 21 25.09 -9.00 -2.34
N GLU A 22 26.09 -9.04 -1.45
CA GLU A 22 27.51 -9.03 -1.82
C GLU A 22 27.90 -10.35 -2.49
N ALA A 23 27.45 -11.49 -1.97
CA ALA A 23 27.69 -12.81 -2.56
C ALA A 23 27.10 -12.95 -3.97
N THR A 24 25.89 -12.43 -4.19
CA THR A 24 25.23 -12.46 -5.51
C THR A 24 25.91 -11.52 -6.50
N TYR A 25 26.28 -10.32 -6.06
CA TYR A 25 26.97 -9.34 -6.93
C TYR A 25 28.37 -9.80 -7.29
N ALA A 26 29.09 -10.41 -6.36
CA ALA A 26 30.41 -11.00 -6.60
C ALA A 26 30.35 -12.18 -7.59
N TYR A 27 29.31 -13.01 -7.55
CA TYR A 27 29.09 -14.08 -8.54
C TYR A 27 28.94 -13.51 -9.96
N PHE A 28 28.15 -12.45 -10.14
CA PHE A 28 27.97 -11.83 -11.46
C PHE A 28 29.19 -11.01 -11.92
N SER A 29 29.98 -10.45 -11.00
CA SER A 29 31.16 -9.61 -11.31
C SER A 29 32.49 -10.36 -11.32
N GLY A 30 32.52 -11.65 -10.95
CA GLY A 30 33.73 -12.46 -10.92
C GLY A 30 34.71 -12.09 -9.80
N TYR A 31 34.30 -11.30 -8.81
CA TYR A 31 35.14 -10.83 -7.71
C TYR A 31 35.18 -11.85 -6.56
N SER A 32 36.30 -12.00 -5.86
CA SER A 32 36.41 -12.94 -4.72
C SER A 32 35.80 -12.35 -3.45
N VAL A 33 34.81 -13.05 -2.87
CA VAL A 33 34.18 -12.73 -1.59
C VAL A 33 35.00 -13.32 -0.44
N ASN A 34 34.82 -12.80 0.79
CA ASN A 34 35.44 -13.33 2.02
C ASN A 34 35.32 -14.86 2.13
N GLU A 35 36.36 -15.50 2.68
CA GLU A 35 36.52 -16.96 2.73
C GLU A 35 35.36 -17.67 3.43
N VAL A 36 34.78 -17.04 4.46
CA VAL A 36 33.64 -17.55 5.24
C VAL A 36 32.32 -17.53 4.43
N ASP A 37 32.05 -16.47 3.68
CA ASP A 37 30.87 -16.36 2.81
C ASP A 37 31.00 -17.28 1.58
N ARG A 38 32.24 -17.48 1.12
CA ARG A 38 32.56 -18.30 -0.05
C ARG A 38 32.25 -19.79 0.16
N MET A 39 32.28 -20.31 1.37
CA MET A 39 32.07 -21.76 1.60
C MET A 39 30.58 -22.16 1.65
N TYR A 40 29.71 -21.33 2.25
CA TYR A 40 28.28 -21.63 2.39
C TYR A 40 27.41 -21.04 1.30
N PHE A 41 27.69 -19.80 0.86
CA PHE A 41 26.84 -19.12 -0.12
C PHE A 41 27.24 -19.41 -1.57
N SER A 42 28.50 -19.74 -1.89
CA SER A 42 28.91 -19.88 -3.30
C SER A 42 28.14 -20.97 -4.04
N GLN A 43 27.92 -22.14 -3.44
CA GLN A 43 27.16 -23.22 -4.08
C GLN A 43 25.66 -22.90 -4.14
N PHE A 44 25.10 -22.34 -3.07
CA PHE A 44 23.69 -21.96 -3.01
C PHE A 44 23.35 -20.82 -3.99
N VAL A 45 24.20 -19.79 -4.03
CA VAL A 45 24.10 -18.64 -4.93
C VAL A 45 24.37 -19.08 -6.36
N ALA A 46 25.41 -19.85 -6.66
CA ALA A 46 25.66 -20.33 -8.04
C ALA A 46 24.47 -21.14 -8.59
N ARG A 47 23.79 -21.91 -7.74
CA ARG A 47 22.60 -22.68 -8.13
C ARG A 47 21.35 -21.82 -8.34
N ASN A 48 21.19 -20.72 -7.59
CA ASN A 48 19.96 -19.92 -7.57
C ASN A 48 20.16 -18.42 -7.87
N ALA A 49 21.30 -18.02 -8.45
CA ALA A 49 21.71 -16.61 -8.59
C ALA A 49 20.66 -15.76 -9.29
N ARG A 50 20.01 -16.31 -10.32
CA ARG A 50 18.95 -15.63 -11.07
C ARG A 50 17.72 -15.35 -10.21
N GLU A 51 17.30 -16.33 -9.43
CA GLU A 51 16.11 -16.21 -8.56
C GLU A 51 16.36 -15.21 -7.42
N ILE A 52 17.56 -15.21 -6.84
CA ILE A 52 17.96 -14.24 -5.81
C ILE A 52 17.97 -12.83 -6.38
N TYR A 53 18.51 -12.65 -7.59
CA TYR A 53 18.54 -11.35 -8.27
C TYR A 53 17.13 -10.83 -8.59
N LEU A 54 16.22 -11.70 -9.01
CA LEU A 54 14.81 -11.35 -9.22
C LEU A 54 14.14 -10.96 -7.90
N ALA A 55 14.34 -11.73 -6.83
CA ALA A 55 13.80 -11.42 -5.51
C ALA A 55 14.29 -10.07 -4.96
N MET A 56 15.56 -9.72 -5.19
CA MET A 56 16.12 -8.41 -4.84
C MET A 56 15.42 -7.25 -5.58
N ASN A 57 15.14 -7.41 -6.87
CA ASN A 57 14.40 -6.39 -7.62
C ASN A 57 12.95 -6.28 -7.11
N VAL A 58 12.30 -7.41 -6.88
CA VAL A 58 10.91 -7.45 -6.40
C VAL A 58 10.78 -6.76 -5.04
N ILE A 59 11.68 -7.04 -4.08
CA ILE A 59 11.62 -6.41 -2.75
C ILE A 59 11.83 -4.88 -2.83
N GLN A 60 12.70 -4.41 -3.73
CA GLN A 60 12.96 -2.98 -3.89
C GLN A 60 11.73 -2.27 -4.44
N VAL A 61 11.13 -2.82 -5.51
CA VAL A 61 9.90 -2.29 -6.10
C VAL A 61 8.76 -2.31 -5.07
N TYR A 62 8.63 -3.40 -4.32
CA TYR A 62 7.62 -3.55 -3.27
C TYR A 62 7.78 -2.48 -2.17
N GLY A 63 9.01 -2.25 -1.69
CA GLY A 63 9.30 -1.23 -0.69
C GLY A 63 8.97 0.19 -1.16
N ILE A 64 9.26 0.52 -2.43
CA ILE A 64 8.89 1.81 -3.03
C ILE A 64 7.37 1.98 -3.08
N ARG A 65 6.63 0.92 -3.46
CA ARG A 65 5.15 0.95 -3.52
C ARG A 65 4.51 1.15 -2.16
N ILE A 66 5.02 0.50 -1.12
CA ILE A 66 4.58 0.76 0.27
C ILE A 66 4.82 2.24 0.61
N GLY A 67 5.98 2.79 0.24
CA GLY A 67 6.29 4.21 0.42
C GLY A 67 5.24 5.14 -0.21
N PHE A 68 4.76 4.83 -1.42
CA PHE A 68 3.70 5.60 -2.06
C PHE A 68 2.35 5.50 -1.34
N VAL A 69 1.96 4.31 -0.87
CA VAL A 69 0.72 4.12 -0.11
C VAL A 69 0.77 4.91 1.21
N LEU A 70 1.90 4.86 1.91
CA LEU A 70 2.11 5.65 3.13
C LEU A 70 2.07 7.16 2.84
N ALA A 71 2.70 7.60 1.75
CA ALA A 71 2.65 9.01 1.34
C ALA A 71 1.22 9.48 0.94
N ALA A 72 0.36 8.56 0.48
CA ALA A 72 -1.04 8.87 0.16
C ALA A 72 -1.95 8.91 1.40
N THR A 73 -1.54 8.33 2.54
CA THR A 73 -2.30 8.32 3.79
C THR A 73 -2.82 9.70 4.24
N PRO A 74 -2.00 10.77 4.26
CA PRO A 74 -2.50 12.11 4.61
C PRO A 74 -3.58 12.63 3.66
N LEU A 75 -3.50 12.30 2.36
CA LEU A 75 -4.52 12.67 1.38
C LEU A 75 -5.87 12.01 1.71
N PHE A 76 -5.86 10.70 1.98
CA PHE A 76 -7.08 9.98 2.37
C PHE A 76 -7.67 10.50 3.68
N PHE A 77 -6.83 10.89 4.64
CA PHE A 77 -7.28 11.51 5.87
C PHE A 77 -8.01 12.84 5.63
N LEU A 78 -7.46 13.70 4.78
CA LEU A 78 -8.08 14.98 4.43
C LEU A 78 -9.43 14.80 3.72
N LEU A 79 -9.49 13.87 2.75
CA LEU A 79 -10.74 13.51 2.08
C LEU A 79 -11.78 12.95 3.05
N TYR A 80 -11.36 12.18 4.05
CA TYR A 80 -12.25 11.65 5.08
C TYR A 80 -12.91 12.76 5.89
N VAL A 81 -12.15 13.78 6.30
CA VAL A 81 -12.66 14.92 7.05
C VAL A 81 -13.65 15.72 6.21
N ILE A 82 -13.28 16.09 4.98
CA ILE A 82 -14.14 16.89 4.09
C ILE A 82 -15.45 16.14 3.79
N ALA A 83 -15.36 14.90 3.33
CA ALA A 83 -16.54 14.08 3.03
C ALA A 83 -17.37 13.78 4.28
N GLY A 84 -16.74 13.71 5.45
CA GLY A 84 -17.42 13.54 6.73
C GLY A 84 -18.25 14.76 7.10
N VAL A 85 -17.68 15.96 7.00
CA VAL A 85 -18.40 17.22 7.25
C VAL A 85 -19.58 17.35 6.29
N ASP A 86 -19.38 17.09 4.99
CA ASP A 86 -20.44 17.16 3.97
C ASP A 86 -21.53 16.08 4.18
N GLY A 87 -21.15 14.87 4.59
CA GLY A 87 -22.12 13.84 4.96
C GLY A 87 -22.94 14.24 6.20
N LEU A 88 -22.34 14.92 7.17
CA LEU A 88 -23.00 15.39 8.39
C LEU A 88 -23.96 16.56 8.13
N THR A 89 -23.62 17.49 7.23
CA THR A 89 -24.52 18.59 6.83
C THR A 89 -25.75 18.06 6.10
N GLU A 90 -25.58 17.12 5.16
CA GLU A 90 -26.71 16.50 4.45
C GLU A 90 -27.61 15.72 5.41
N ARG A 91 -27.02 15.06 6.42
CA ARG A 91 -27.77 14.43 7.51
C ARG A 91 -28.60 15.44 8.31
N TYR A 92 -28.07 16.64 8.59
CA TYR A 92 -28.79 17.69 9.31
C TYR A 92 -30.04 18.13 8.55
N ILE A 93 -29.89 18.43 7.25
CA ILE A 93 -31.01 18.80 6.38
C ILE A 93 -32.08 17.70 6.35
N ARG A 94 -31.64 16.45 6.18
CA ARG A 94 -32.57 15.31 6.07
C ARG A 94 -33.35 15.05 7.35
N ARG A 95 -32.74 15.30 8.52
CA ARG A 95 -33.41 15.25 9.82
C ARG A 95 -34.46 16.35 9.95
N ALA A 96 -34.17 17.56 9.47
CA ALA A 96 -35.14 18.65 9.42
C ALA A 96 -36.35 18.30 8.52
N CYS A 97 -36.14 17.52 7.47
CA CYS A 97 -37.19 17.07 6.54
C CYS A 97 -37.89 15.74 6.92
N ALA A 98 -37.69 15.20 8.13
CA ALA A 98 -38.30 13.94 8.58
C ALA A 98 -38.05 12.71 7.66
N GLY A 99 -36.90 12.63 6.99
CA GLY A 99 -36.60 11.55 6.03
C GLY A 99 -36.35 10.16 6.66
N ARG A 100 -36.93 9.09 6.09
CA ARG A 100 -36.85 7.68 6.55
C ARG A 100 -35.43 7.11 6.65
N GLU A 101 -34.90 6.86 7.85
CA GLU A 101 -33.52 6.37 8.06
C GLU A 101 -33.32 4.88 7.71
N SER A 102 -32.44 4.58 6.74
CA SER A 102 -32.04 3.19 6.43
C SER A 102 -30.66 2.86 7.02
N ALA A 103 -30.62 1.91 7.95
CA ALA A 103 -29.38 1.40 8.54
C ALA A 103 -28.55 0.54 7.56
N VAL A 104 -29.19 0.01 6.51
CA VAL A 104 -28.53 -0.82 5.48
C VAL A 104 -27.52 -0.01 4.69
N ILE A 105 -27.86 1.23 4.33
CA ILE A 105 -27.00 2.12 3.53
C ILE A 105 -25.72 2.47 4.31
N HIS A 106 -25.82 2.67 5.63
CA HIS A 106 -24.64 2.87 6.47
C HIS A 106 -23.70 1.65 6.47
N LYS A 107 -24.26 0.44 6.60
CA LYS A 107 -23.47 -0.80 6.57
C LYS A 107 -22.78 -0.98 5.22
N ILE A 108 -23.50 -0.75 4.11
CA ILE A 108 -22.94 -0.82 2.76
C ILE A 108 -21.83 0.21 2.58
N GLY A 109 -22.01 1.46 3.00
CA GLY A 109 -20.97 2.49 2.91
C GLY A 109 -19.70 2.15 3.71
N ARG A 110 -19.85 1.56 4.91
CA ARG A 110 -18.70 1.08 5.70
C ARG A 110 -17.99 -0.09 5.02
N LEU A 111 -18.75 -1.08 4.53
CA LEU A 111 -18.19 -2.28 3.92
C LEU A 111 -17.52 -1.96 2.58
N ALA A 112 -18.14 -1.14 1.74
CA ALA A 112 -17.60 -0.72 0.45
C ALA A 112 -16.22 -0.06 0.61
N LYS A 113 -16.03 0.79 1.62
CA LYS A 113 -14.71 1.38 1.90
C LYS A 113 -13.64 0.37 2.24
N LEU A 114 -13.95 -0.57 3.14
CA LEU A 114 -13.00 -1.60 3.54
C LEU A 114 -12.65 -2.51 2.37
N MET A 115 -13.64 -2.95 1.61
CA MET A 115 -13.45 -3.82 0.44
C MET A 115 -12.63 -3.13 -0.65
N PHE A 116 -12.93 -1.87 -0.99
CA PHE A 116 -12.19 -1.12 -2.00
C PHE A 116 -10.76 -0.77 -1.57
N PHE A 117 -10.55 -0.46 -0.30
CA PHE A 117 -9.21 -0.17 0.20
C PHE A 117 -8.34 -1.44 0.21
N ALA A 118 -8.90 -2.56 0.67
CA ALA A 118 -8.22 -3.85 0.64
C ALA A 118 -7.90 -4.32 -0.78
N SER A 119 -8.86 -4.19 -1.71
CA SER A 119 -8.65 -4.59 -3.12
C SER A 119 -7.65 -3.68 -3.82
N GLY A 120 -7.71 -2.36 -3.61
CA GLY A 120 -6.78 -1.40 -4.22
C GLY A 120 -5.34 -1.61 -3.76
N ILE A 121 -5.13 -1.83 -2.46
CA ILE A 121 -3.82 -2.15 -1.90
C ILE A 121 -3.31 -3.46 -2.49
N THR A 122 -4.11 -4.53 -2.41
CA THR A 122 -3.71 -5.87 -2.90
C THR A 122 -3.36 -5.84 -4.38
N LEU A 123 -4.19 -5.21 -5.20
CA LEU A 123 -3.96 -5.10 -6.65
C LEU A 123 -2.67 -4.32 -6.96
N TYR A 124 -2.41 -3.24 -6.24
CA TYR A 124 -1.20 -2.44 -6.44
C TYR A 124 0.08 -3.16 -6.01
N LEU A 125 0.02 -3.94 -4.94
CA LEU A 125 1.17 -4.69 -4.43
C LEU A 125 1.45 -5.94 -5.28
N CYS A 126 0.43 -6.60 -5.83
CA CYS A 126 0.57 -7.81 -6.64
C CYS A 126 0.90 -7.54 -8.12
N LEU A 127 0.65 -6.35 -8.68
CA LEU A 127 0.86 -6.11 -10.10
C LEU A 127 2.36 -6.09 -10.48
N PRO A 128 2.86 -6.95 -11.38
CA PRO A 128 4.27 -6.89 -11.79
C PRO A 128 4.59 -5.74 -12.77
N VAL A 129 3.62 -4.90 -13.13
CA VAL A 129 3.78 -3.82 -14.12
C VAL A 129 4.15 -2.50 -13.47
N ALA A 130 5.04 -1.74 -14.11
CA ALA A 130 5.35 -0.36 -13.75
C ALA A 130 4.20 0.59 -14.17
N MET A 131 3.12 0.62 -13.38
CA MET A 131 2.08 1.65 -13.51
C MET A 131 2.40 2.86 -12.63
N SER A 132 2.05 4.06 -13.11
CA SER A 132 2.16 5.25 -12.27
C SER A 132 1.20 5.15 -11.08
N PRO A 133 1.64 5.49 -9.85
CA PRO A 133 0.81 5.38 -8.64
C PRO A 133 -0.50 6.19 -8.73
N PHE A 134 -0.49 7.27 -9.54
CA PHE A 134 -1.61 8.17 -9.73
C PHE A 134 -2.87 7.47 -10.24
N TRP A 135 -2.73 6.54 -11.20
CA TRP A 135 -3.86 5.82 -11.80
C TRP A 135 -4.62 4.94 -10.82
N ILE A 136 -4.00 4.55 -9.72
CA ILE A 136 -4.63 3.70 -8.68
C ILE A 136 -5.14 4.57 -7.54
N ILE A 137 -4.34 5.56 -7.11
CA ILE A 137 -4.71 6.44 -6.00
C ILE A 137 -5.92 7.31 -6.35
N ALA A 138 -6.01 7.82 -7.58
CA ALA A 138 -7.11 8.70 -8.02
C ALA A 138 -8.50 8.04 -7.97
N PRO A 139 -8.75 6.88 -8.62
CA PRO A 139 -10.06 6.22 -8.52
C PRO A 139 -10.35 5.74 -7.09
N LEU A 140 -9.31 5.29 -6.36
CA LEU A 140 -9.45 4.88 -4.97
C LEU A 140 -9.90 6.05 -4.08
N ALA A 141 -9.32 7.23 -4.26
CA ALA A 141 -9.69 8.45 -3.56
C ALA A 141 -11.14 8.85 -3.85
N LEU A 142 -11.59 8.76 -5.10
CA LEU A 142 -12.96 9.08 -5.48
C LEU A 142 -13.96 8.16 -4.76
N VAL A 143 -13.77 6.84 -4.88
CA VAL A 143 -14.66 5.86 -4.25
C VAL A 143 -14.66 6.01 -2.73
N PHE A 144 -13.48 6.23 -2.13
CA PHE A 144 -13.33 6.45 -0.69
C PHE A 144 -14.10 7.68 -0.21
N THR A 145 -14.04 8.79 -0.96
CA THR A 145 -14.72 10.04 -0.65
C THR A 145 -16.23 9.86 -0.69
N VAL A 146 -16.75 9.29 -1.79
CA VAL A 146 -18.20 9.04 -1.97
C VAL A 146 -18.73 8.11 -0.88
N ALA A 147 -18.04 6.99 -0.63
CA ALA A 147 -18.47 6.04 0.37
C ALA A 147 -18.38 6.60 1.80
N THR A 148 -17.44 7.52 2.07
CA THR A 148 -17.36 8.23 3.35
C THR A 148 -18.52 9.20 3.54
N ARG A 149 -18.85 9.98 2.51
CA ARG A 149 -20.01 10.88 2.50
C ARG A 149 -21.30 10.13 2.82
N VAL A 150 -21.55 9.03 2.10
CA VAL A 150 -22.73 8.17 2.31
C VAL A 150 -22.73 7.55 3.71
N GLN A 151 -21.57 7.11 4.22
CA GLN A 151 -21.51 6.52 5.57
C GLN A 151 -21.97 7.52 6.64
N TRP A 152 -21.52 8.77 6.56
CA TRP A 152 -21.83 9.80 7.54
C TRP A 152 -23.25 10.36 7.40
N GLN A 153 -23.76 10.44 6.17
CA GLN A 153 -25.14 10.83 5.87
C GLN A 153 -26.17 9.94 6.59
N PHE A 154 -25.93 8.62 6.63
CA PHE A 154 -26.84 7.63 7.23
C PHE A 154 -26.42 7.17 8.63
N TYR A 155 -25.49 7.88 9.29
CA TYR A 155 -25.07 7.54 10.64
C TYR A 155 -26.20 7.72 11.65
N LYS A 156 -26.66 6.62 12.24
CA LYS A 156 -27.63 6.63 13.34
C LYS A 156 -26.92 6.94 14.64
N LYS A 157 -27.20 8.10 15.23
CA LYS A 157 -26.87 8.42 16.62
C LYS A 157 -28.16 8.27 17.42
N TYR A 158 -28.26 7.20 18.21
CA TYR A 158 -29.27 7.07 19.25
C TYR A 158 -28.82 7.97 20.40
N PHE A 159 -29.58 9.02 20.64
CA PHE A 159 -29.52 9.77 21.90
C PHE A 159 -30.68 9.30 22.76
#